data_AF-A0A537ATM7-F1
#
_entry.id   AF-A0A537ATM7-F1
#
_cell.length_a   1.000
_cell.length_b   1.000
_cell.length_c   1.000
_cell.angle_alpha   90.00
_cell.angle_beta   90.00
_cell.angle_gamma   90.00
#
_symmetry.space_group_name_H-M   'P 1'
#
loop_
_entity.id
_entity.type
_entity.pdbx_description
1 polymer ?
#
loop_
_entity_poly.entity_id
_entity_poly.type
_entity_poly.pdbx_seq_one_letter_code
_entity_poly.pdbx_strand_id
1 'polypeptide(L)'
;EVDLVPVEVPAGGCAIHAGGTWHGSDANRSGRPRRSLVTHCLASEARFHPTEVSTIYSRYHRIGDDAMDESFFPILWTRSGSRTTWLDSYLSPGER
;
A
#
# COMPACT_ATOMS: atom_id res chain seq x y z
N GLU A 1 -2.75 27.71 13.63
CA GLU A 1 -2.63 26.53 14.49
C GLU A 1 -3.05 25.31 13.68
N VAL A 2 -2.41 24.14 13.85
CA VAL A 2 -2.81 22.91 13.15
C VAL A 2 -3.81 22.19 14.03
N ASP A 3 -4.99 21.87 13.49
CA ASP A 3 -5.98 21.05 14.19
C ASP A 3 -5.62 19.56 14.02
N LEU A 4 -5.36 18.88 15.14
CA LEU A 4 -4.93 17.49 15.17
C LEU A 4 -6.08 16.61 15.65
N VAL A 5 -6.58 15.73 14.77
CA VAL A 5 -7.64 14.78 15.10
C VAL A 5 -7.04 13.39 15.35
N PRO A 6 -7.06 12.88 16.60
CA PRO A 6 -6.59 11.53 16.88
C PRO A 6 -7.56 10.47 16.37
N VAL A 7 -7.01 9.37 15.85
CA VAL A 7 -7.77 8.18 15.45
C VAL A 7 -7.40 7.03 16.37
N GLU A 8 -8.36 6.57 17.18
CA GLU A 8 -8.18 5.39 18.03
C GLU A 8 -8.47 4.12 17.23
N VAL A 9 -7.50 3.19 17.23
CA VAL A 9 -7.59 1.94 16.46
C VAL A 9 -7.48 0.75 17.43
N PRO A 10 -8.60 0.10 17.78
CA PRO A 10 -8.59 -1.13 18.58
C PRO A 10 -7.88 -2.30 17.87
N ALA A 11 -7.60 -3.37 18.61
CA ALA A 11 -7.08 -4.60 18.01
C ALA A 11 -8.05 -5.14 16.94
N GLY A 12 -7.52 -5.45 15.76
CA GLY A 12 -8.31 -5.84 14.59
C GLY A 12 -8.88 -4.67 13.78
N GLY A 13 -8.74 -3.43 14.26
CA GLY A 13 -9.11 -2.23 13.53
C GLY A 13 -8.05 -1.79 12.51
N CYS A 14 -8.44 -0.87 11.63
CA CYS A 14 -7.55 -0.19 10.69
C CYS A 14 -7.95 1.27 10.51
N ALA A 15 -7.01 2.07 10.01
CA ALA A 15 -7.27 3.43 9.53
C ALA A 15 -6.86 3.52 8.05
N ILE A 16 -7.66 4.22 7.26
CA ILE A 16 -7.42 4.45 5.82
C ILE A 16 -7.28 5.96 5.62
N HIS A 17 -6.23 6.38 4.92
CA HIS A 17 -6.02 7.78 4.57
C HIS A 17 -5.59 7.90 3.10
N ALA A 18 -5.81 9.08 2.51
CA ALA A 18 -5.33 9.38 1.17
C ALA A 18 -3.81 9.64 1.19
N GLY A 19 -3.13 9.44 0.05
CA GLY A 19 -1.68 9.62 -0.06
C GLY A 19 -1.19 11.04 0.24
N GLY A 20 -2.05 12.05 0.09
CA GLY A 20 -1.73 13.45 0.41
C GLY A 20 -2.11 13.88 1.84
N THR A 21 -2.71 12.99 2.65
CA THR A 21 -3.09 13.34 4.03
C THR A 21 -1.85 13.49 4.89
N TRP A 22 -1.64 14.65 5.52
CA TRP A 22 -0.63 14.78 6.57
C TRP A 22 -1.06 13.97 7.80
N HIS A 23 -0.22 13.06 8.24
CA HIS A 23 -0.51 12.18 9.36
C HIS A 23 0.79 11.73 10.02
N GLY A 24 0.67 11.21 11.23
CA GLY A 24 1.79 10.69 11.99
C GLY A 24 1.33 9.91 13.20
N SER A 25 2.28 9.32 13.91
CA SER A 25 1.99 8.58 15.13
C SER A 25 2.64 9.29 16.31
N ASP A 26 1.85 9.57 17.36
CA ASP A 26 2.40 10.13 18.60
C ASP A 26 3.24 9.08 19.36
N ALA A 27 4.04 9.55 20.32
CA ALA A 27 4.90 8.74 21.16
C ALA A 27 4.12 7.67 21.95
N ASN A 28 4.68 6.46 22.01
CA ASN A 28 4.11 5.40 22.83
C ASN A 28 4.49 5.61 24.29
N ARG A 29 3.50 5.97 25.13
CA ARG A 29 3.67 6.19 26.58
C ARG A 29 3.29 4.97 27.43
N SER A 30 2.95 3.85 26.78
CA SER A 30 2.62 2.60 27.48
C SER A 30 3.87 1.77 27.76
N GLY A 31 3.78 0.83 28.70
CA GLY A 31 4.84 -0.16 28.96
C GLY A 31 4.89 -1.32 27.96
N ARG A 32 4.16 -1.26 26.83
CA ARG A 32 4.04 -2.34 25.84
C ARG A 32 4.39 -1.82 24.43
N PRO A 33 5.03 -2.62 23.57
CA PRO A 33 5.27 -2.21 22.18
C PRO A 33 3.96 -1.95 21.41
N ARG A 34 3.90 -0.82 20.67
CA ARG A 34 2.85 -0.54 19.68
C ARG A 34 3.34 -1.04 18.32
N ARG A 35 2.62 -1.99 17.72
CA ARG A 35 2.94 -2.58 16.41
C ARG A 35 1.81 -2.31 15.42
N SER A 36 2.15 -2.04 14.17
CA SER A 36 1.20 -1.84 13.09
C SER A 36 1.71 -2.47 11.80
N LEU A 37 0.80 -2.93 10.94
CA LEU A 37 1.08 -3.31 9.56
C LEU A 37 0.52 -2.21 8.66
N VAL A 38 1.29 -1.80 7.66
CA VAL A 38 0.88 -0.80 6.68
C VAL A 38 0.96 -1.41 5.29
N THR A 39 -0.07 -1.16 4.48
CA THR A 39 -0.11 -1.50 3.06
C THR A 39 -0.53 -0.27 2.27
N HIS A 40 0.02 -0.10 1.08
CA HIS A 40 -0.36 0.97 0.17
C HIS A 40 -1.14 0.38 -1.00
N CYS A 41 -2.30 0.96 -1.28
CA CYS A 41 -3.04 0.71 -2.52
C CYS A 41 -2.96 1.97 -3.38
N LEU A 42 -2.84 1.75 -4.70
CA LEU A 42 -2.80 2.78 -5.73
C LEU A 42 -3.80 2.40 -6.83
N ALA A 43 -4.06 3.34 -7.75
CA ALA A 43 -4.91 3.06 -8.90
C ALA A 43 -4.29 1.94 -9.78
N SER A 44 -5.13 1.11 -10.39
CA SER A 44 -4.69 0.04 -11.31
C SER A 44 -3.97 0.56 -12.54
N GLU A 45 -4.19 1.84 -12.89
CA GLU A 45 -3.59 2.51 -14.04
C GLU A 45 -2.34 3.32 -13.68
N ALA A 46 -1.87 3.24 -12.42
CA ALA A 46 -0.69 3.97 -11.99
C ALA A 46 0.57 3.53 -12.74
N ARG A 47 1.48 4.48 -12.93
CA ARG A 47 2.75 4.31 -13.62
C ARG A 47 3.86 4.87 -12.77
N PHE A 48 5.07 4.38 -12.98
CA PHE A 48 6.26 5.05 -12.47
C PHE A 48 6.36 6.46 -13.04
N HIS A 49 6.90 7.38 -12.24
CA HIS A 49 7.22 8.71 -12.75
C HIS A 49 8.46 8.60 -13.65
N PRO A 50 8.50 9.29 -14.80
CA PRO A 50 9.62 9.20 -15.73
C PRO A 50 10.95 9.77 -15.20
N THR A 51 10.95 10.44 -14.05
CA THR A 51 12.10 11.21 -13.53
C THR A 51 12.19 11.18 -12.01
N GLU A 52 11.06 11.19 -11.29
CA GLU A 52 11.05 11.10 -9.83
C GLU A 52 11.30 9.66 -9.38
N VAL A 53 12.32 9.48 -8.55
CA VAL A 53 12.79 8.16 -8.12
C VAL A 53 12.52 7.96 -6.63
N SER A 54 11.80 6.88 -6.31
CA SER A 54 11.63 6.38 -4.94
C SER A 54 12.65 5.29 -4.64
N THR A 55 13.33 5.38 -3.50
CA THR A 55 14.23 4.32 -3.02
C THR A 55 13.50 3.00 -2.72
N ILE A 56 12.19 3.05 -2.49
CA ILE A 56 11.38 1.88 -2.18
C ILE A 56 10.82 1.27 -3.47
N TYR A 57 10.15 2.05 -4.32
CA TYR A 57 9.38 1.48 -5.44
C TYR A 57 10.15 1.46 -6.76
N SER A 58 10.99 2.47 -7.03
CA SER A 58 11.64 2.60 -8.35
C SER A 58 12.68 1.53 -8.62
N ARG A 59 13.07 0.71 -7.63
CA ARG A 59 13.89 -0.50 -7.86
C ARG A 59 13.18 -1.57 -8.71
N TYR A 60 11.86 -1.49 -8.84
CA TYR A 60 11.05 -2.36 -9.70
C TYR A 60 10.72 -1.72 -11.06
N HIS A 61 11.17 -0.48 -11.30
CA HIS A 61 10.94 0.23 -12.55
C HIS A 61 11.83 -0.37 -13.65
N ARG A 62 11.23 -0.77 -14.76
CA ARG A 62 11.92 -1.35 -15.91
C ARG A 62 12.47 -0.26 -16.82
N ILE A 63 13.63 -0.50 -17.42
CA ILE A 63 14.24 0.45 -18.35
C ILE A 63 13.35 0.61 -19.58
N GLY A 64 12.88 1.84 -19.82
CA GLY A 64 12.05 2.18 -20.97
C GLY A 64 10.57 1.78 -20.85
N ASP A 65 10.12 1.38 -19.65
CA ASP A 65 8.74 0.99 -19.39
C ASP A 65 8.25 1.50 -18.02
N ASP A 66 7.47 2.58 -18.04
CA ASP A 66 6.88 3.19 -16.85
C ASP A 66 5.71 2.37 -16.27
N ALA A 67 5.31 1.25 -16.88
CA ALA A 67 4.29 0.39 -16.30
C ALA A 67 4.76 -0.22 -14.96
N MET A 68 3.84 -0.32 -14.01
CA MET A 68 4.08 -1.04 -12.77
C MET A 68 3.78 -2.52 -12.98
N ASP A 69 4.81 -3.36 -12.94
CA ASP A 69 4.63 -4.78 -13.25
C ASP A 69 3.82 -5.52 -12.18
N GLU A 70 2.80 -6.26 -12.61
CA GLU A 70 1.87 -6.99 -11.74
C GLU A 70 2.52 -8.12 -10.93
N SER A 71 3.76 -8.54 -11.24
CA SER A 71 4.52 -9.48 -10.39
C SER A 71 4.97 -8.84 -9.08
N PHE A 72 5.11 -7.51 -9.05
CA PHE A 72 5.49 -6.74 -7.87
C PHE A 72 4.35 -5.87 -7.34
N PHE A 73 3.45 -5.44 -8.22
CA PHE A 73 2.30 -4.57 -7.91
C PHE A 73 1.00 -5.19 -8.45
N PRO A 74 0.54 -6.32 -7.89
CA PRO A 74 -0.65 -6.98 -8.38
C PRO A 74 -1.89 -6.10 -8.23
N ILE A 75 -2.72 -6.10 -9.26
CA ILE A 75 -4.04 -5.47 -9.27
C ILE A 75 -4.97 -6.33 -8.42
N LEU A 76 -5.50 -5.75 -7.34
CA LEU A 76 -6.43 -6.41 -6.43
C LEU A 76 -7.86 -6.45 -6.99
N TRP A 77 -8.30 -5.34 -7.62
CA TRP A 77 -9.57 -5.21 -8.33
C TRP A 77 -9.51 -4.04 -9.32
N THR A 78 -10.38 -4.07 -10.33
CA THR A 78 -10.68 -2.93 -11.20
C THR A 78 -12.17 -2.63 -11.17
N ARG A 79 -12.57 -1.50 -11.76
CA ARG A 79 -14.00 -1.14 -11.88
C ARG A 79 -14.80 -2.15 -12.72
N SER A 80 -14.16 -2.82 -13.68
CA SER A 80 -14.78 -3.87 -14.50
C SER A 80 -14.75 -5.26 -13.83
N GLY A 81 -14.20 -5.37 -12.62
CA GLY A 81 -14.15 -6.62 -11.86
C GLY A 81 -12.98 -7.54 -12.20
N SER A 82 -11.98 -7.06 -12.96
CA SER A 82 -10.75 -7.81 -13.21
C SER A 82 -9.74 -7.67 -12.07
N ARG A 83 -8.80 -8.61 -11.98
CA ARG A 83 -7.62 -8.57 -11.09
C ARG A 83 -6.48 -9.35 -11.72
N THR A 84 -5.28 -9.24 -11.15
CA THR A 84 -4.10 -9.99 -11.61
C THR A 84 -4.33 -11.50 -11.47
N THR A 85 -4.21 -12.24 -12.58
CA THR A 85 -4.59 -13.66 -12.66
C THR A 85 -3.82 -14.56 -11.69
N TRP A 86 -2.52 -14.30 -11.47
CA TRP A 86 -1.70 -15.17 -10.60
C TRP A 86 -2.14 -15.11 -9.12
N LEU A 87 -2.89 -14.08 -8.71
CA LEU A 87 -3.44 -14.01 -7.35
C LEU A 87 -4.40 -15.16 -7.05
N ASP A 88 -5.12 -15.67 -8.06
CA ASP A 88 -6.07 -16.78 -7.88
C ASP A 88 -5.33 -18.03 -7.41
N SER A 89 -4.20 -18.33 -8.05
CA SER A 89 -3.32 -19.44 -7.66
C SER A 89 -2.69 -19.20 -6.28
N TYR A 90 -2.26 -17.96 -5.98
CA TYR A 90 -1.66 -17.64 -4.68
C TYR A 90 -2.63 -17.77 -3.49
N LEU A 91 -3.90 -17.43 -3.71
CA LEU A 91 -4.96 -17.48 -2.69
C LEU A 91 -5.61 -18.87 -2.55
N SER A 92 -5.33 -19.77 -3.50
CA SER A 92 -5.84 -21.13 -3.44
C SER A 92 -5.24 -21.87 -2.23
N PRO A 93 -6.06 -22.49 -1.36
CA PRO A 93 -5.54 -23.27 -0.24
C PRO A 93 -4.91 -24.58 -0.78
N GLY A 94 -3.63 -24.54 -1.14
CA GLY A 94 -2.88 -25.73 -1.58
C GLY A 94 -1.59 -25.39 -2.31
N GLU A 95 -0.50 -26.03 -1.89
CA GLU A 95 0.89 -25.92 -2.39
C GLU A 95 1.71 -24.72 -1.89
N ARG A 96 1.79 -24.60 -0.55
CA ARG A 96 3.00 -24.10 0.10
C ARG A 96 3.68 -25.23 0.86
#